data_AF-A0A7L4ZM97-F1
#
_entry.id   AF-A0A7L4ZM97-F1
#
_cell.length_a   1.000
_cell.length_b   1.000
_cell.length_c   1.000
_cell.angle_alpha   90.00
_cell.angle_beta   90.00
_cell.angle_gamma   90.00
#
_symmetry.space_group_name_H-M   'P 1'
#
loop_
_entity.id
_entity.type
_entity.pdbx_description
1 polymer ?
#
loop_
_entity_poly.entity_id
_entity_poly.type
_entity_poly.pdbx_seq_one_letter_code
_entity_poly.pdbx_strand_id
1 'polypeptide(L)' 'MEYKVVPFVPTVNVSQESSNHVSNQLENIIKNYSDQGWKYISLESVTTVVHPEAGCFGLGAKPGYTTTRQMIVFNK' A
#
# COMPACT_ATOMS: atom_id res chain seq x y z
N MET A 1 -22.27 1.79 7.91
CA MET A 1 -21.29 1.00 7.14
C MET A 1 -19.97 1.71 7.30
N GLU A 2 -19.04 1.08 8.00
CA GLU A 2 -17.72 1.64 8.30
C GLU A 2 -16.68 0.98 7.38
N TYR A 3 -15.73 1.77 6.87
CA TYR A 3 -14.64 1.28 6.03
C TYR A 3 -13.30 1.49 6.71
N LYS A 4 -12.40 0.54 6.51
CA LYS A 4 -11.00 0.66 6.90
C LYS A 4 -10.12 0.35 5.70
N VAL A 5 -9.18 1.24 5.42
CA VAL A 5 -8.24 1.13 4.30
C VAL A 5 -6.82 1.14 4.87
N VAL A 6 -6.05 0.10 4.57
CA VAL A 6 -4.72 -0.12 5.17
C VAL A 6 -3.69 -0.29 4.05
N PRO A 7 -2.57 0.44 4.07
CA PRO A 7 -1.52 0.27 3.07
C PRO A 7 -0.86 -1.10 3.21
N PHE A 8 -0.65 -1.78 2.08
CA PHE A 8 0.11 -3.02 2.00
C PHE A 8 1.44 -2.75 1.28
N VAL A 9 2.52 -2.78 2.06
CA VAL A 9 3.90 -2.60 1.59
C VAL A 9 4.70 -3.84 2.00
N PRO A 10 4.67 -4.91 1.20
CA PRO A 10 5.36 -6.13 1.57
C PRO A 10 6.88 -5.93 1.51
N THR A 11 7.58 -6.47 2.51
CA THR A 11 9.04 -6.54 2.50
C THR A 11 9.48 -7.91 2.05
N VAL A 12 10.35 -8.00 1.04
CA VAL A 12 10.94 -9.26 0.57
C VAL A 12 12.46 -9.20 0.73
N ASN A 13 13.05 -10.30 1.21
CA ASN A 13 14.49 -10.51 1.14
C ASN A 13 14.79 -11.35 -0.11
N VAL A 14 15.83 -10.98 -0.87
CA VAL A 14 16.20 -11.60 -2.16
C VAL A 14 16.48 -13.11 -2.03
N SER A 15 16.81 -13.57 -0.82
CA SER A 15 17.15 -14.97 -0.52
C SER A 15 15.96 -15.88 -0.17
N GLN A 16 14.74 -15.36 -0.04
CA GLN A 16 13.54 -16.16 0.28
C GLN A 16 12.59 -16.19 -0.91
N GLU A 17 11.92 -17.32 -1.14
CA GLU A 17 10.86 -17.47 -2.15
C GLU A 17 9.81 -16.35 -1.98
N SER A 18 9.95 -15.30 -2.79
CA SER A 18 9.34 -14.00 -2.53
C SER A 18 7.81 -14.04 -2.58
N SER A 19 7.24 -14.91 -3.41
CA SER A 19 5.78 -15.02 -3.57
C SER A 19 5.08 -15.57 -2.31
N ASN A 20 5.60 -16.67 -1.74
CA ASN A 20 5.03 -17.29 -0.54
C ASN A 20 5.14 -16.35 0.68
N HIS A 21 6.24 -15.60 0.74
CA HIS A 21 6.45 -14.64 1.83
C HIS A 21 5.48 -13.45 1.75
N VAL A 22 5.23 -12.92 0.55
CA VAL A 22 4.27 -11.84 0.32
C VAL A 22 2.84 -12.29 0.63
N SER A 23 2.43 -13.48 0.19
CA SER A 23 1.08 -14.00 0.47
C SER A 23 0.85 -14.20 1.97
N ASN A 24 1.83 -14.72 2.69
CA ASN A 24 1.73 -14.90 4.15
C ASN A 24 1.62 -13.56 4.89
N GLN A 25 2.35 -12.53 4.45
CA GLN A 25 2.21 -11.19 5.02
C GLN A 25 0.81 -10.62 4.82
N LEU A 26 0.23 -10.78 3.62
CA LEU A 26 -1.14 -10.35 3.34
C LEU A 26 -2.15 -11.12 4.20
N GLU A 27 -2.02 -12.44 4.28
CA GLU A 27 -2.89 -13.30 5.09
C GLU A 27 -2.86 -12.90 6.58
N ASN A 28 -1.67 -12.65 7.13
CA ASN A 28 -1.52 -12.22 8.52
C ASN A 28 -2.23 -10.90 8.81
N ILE A 29 -2.16 -9.93 7.89
CA ILE A 29 -2.87 -8.65 8.02
C ILE A 29 -4.38 -8.87 7.98
N ILE A 30 -4.87 -9.65 7.02
CA ILE A 30 -6.30 -9.97 6.89
C ILE A 30 -6.80 -10.66 8.15
N LYS A 31 -6.06 -11.65 8.67
CA LYS A 31 -6.40 -12.35 9.90
C LYS A 31 -6.47 -11.41 11.09
N ASN A 32 -5.45 -10.56 11.30
CA ASN A 32 -5.42 -9.61 12.41
C ASN A 32 -6.64 -8.67 12.43
N TYR A 33 -7.07 -8.17 11.28
CA TYR A 33 -8.26 -7.32 11.20
C TYR A 33 -9.57 -8.12 11.31
N SER A 34 -9.59 -9.35 10.81
CA SER A 34 -10.73 -10.26 10.99
C SER A 34 -10.97 -10.58 12.46
N ASP A 35 -9.90 -10.80 13.24
CA ASP A 35 -9.96 -11.01 14.70
C ASP A 35 -10.51 -9.77 15.44
N GLN A 36 -10.45 -8.58 14.83
CA GLN A 36 -11.05 -7.32 15.33
C GLN A 36 -12.49 -7.08 14.81
N GLY A 37 -13.04 -8.05 14.08
CA GLY A 37 -14.38 -8.02 13.51
C GLY A 37 -14.51 -7.20 12.21
N TRP A 38 -13.43 -7.00 11.46
CA TRP A 38 -13.46 -6.40 10.13
C TRP A 38 -13.54 -7.47 9.05
N LYS A 39 -14.39 -7.29 8.03
CA LYS A 39 -14.48 -8.21 6.90
C LYS A 39 -13.63 -7.71 5.73
N TYR A 40 -12.76 -8.57 5.22
CA TYR A 40 -11.97 -8.28 4.01
C TYR A 40 -12.89 -8.14 2.79
N ILE A 41 -12.62 -7.13 1.97
CA ILE A 41 -13.34 -6.84 0.72
C ILE A 41 -12.43 -7.07 -0.49
N SER A 42 -11.33 -6.30 -0.59
CA SER A 42 -10.45 -6.33 -1.76
C SER A 42 -9.06 -5.77 -1.46
N LEU A 43 -8.14 -6.00 -2.41
CA LEU A 43 -6.87 -5.30 -2.53
C LEU A 43 -6.96 -4.34 -3.71
N GLU A 44 -6.88 -3.03 -3.45
CA GLU A 44 -7.03 -1.97 -4.44
C GLU A 44 -5.69 -1.28 -4.72
N SER A 45 -5.45 -0.93 -5.98
CA SER A 45 -4.29 -0.13 -6.38
C SER A 45 -4.64 1.35 -6.44
N VAL A 46 -3.98 2.18 -5.63
CA VAL A 46 -4.13 3.63 -5.67
C VAL A 46 -2.90 4.26 -6.31
N THR A 47 -3.10 4.92 -7.44
CA THR A 47 -2.06 5.65 -8.16
C THR A 47 -2.15 7.13 -7.86
N THR A 48 -1.04 7.71 -7.44
CA THR A 48 -0.90 9.14 -7.12
C THR A 48 0.11 9.77 -8.06
N VAL A 49 -0.24 10.92 -8.63
CA VAL A 49 0.66 11.75 -9.44
C VAL A 49 1.15 12.90 -8.56
N VAL A 50 2.47 12.94 -8.34
CA VAL A 50 3.14 14.04 -7.65
C VAL A 50 3.59 15.05 -8.69
N HIS A 51 3.10 16.28 -8.58
CA HIS A 51 3.44 17.36 -9.51
C HIS A 51 4.88 17.85 -9.27
N PRO A 52 5.57 18.34 -10.31
CA PRO A 52 6.91 18.88 -10.17
C PRO A 52 6.91 20.13 -9.27
N GLU A 53 7.95 20.26 -8.45
CA GLU A 53 8.23 21.46 -7.68
C GLU A 53 9.26 22.30 -8.45
N ALA A 54 8.94 23.56 -8.76
CA ALA A 54 9.80 24.41 -9.60
C ALA A 54 11.07 24.94 -8.89
N GLY A 55 11.13 24.88 -7.56
CA GLY A 55 12.22 25.48 -6.79
C GLY A 55 12.30 27.02 -6.92
N CYS A 56 13.32 27.63 -6.30
CA CYS A 56 13.59 29.07 -6.44
C CYS A 56 14.55 29.26 -7.62
N PHE A 57 14.10 29.85 -8.73
CA PHE A 57 14.88 29.95 -9.98
C PHE A 57 15.44 28.59 -10.48
N GLY A 58 14.72 27.49 -10.24
CA GLY A 58 15.16 26.13 -10.61
C GLY A 58 16.07 25.46 -9.58
N LEU A 59 16.58 26.18 -8.56
CA LEU A 59 17.33 25.58 -7.47
C LEU A 59 16.38 24.85 -6.51
N GLY A 60 16.66 23.56 -6.30
CA GLY A 60 15.80 22.68 -5.52
C GLY A 60 14.57 22.16 -6.27
N ALA A 61 14.52 22.29 -7.60
CA ALA A 61 13.45 21.72 -8.40
C ALA A 61 13.41 20.19 -8.23
N LYS A 62 12.20 19.64 -8.05
CA LYS A 62 11.99 18.19 -7.98
C LYS A 62 11.10 17.76 -9.14
N PRO A 63 11.49 16.75 -9.93
CA PRO A 63 10.65 16.24 -10.99
C PRO A 63 9.37 15.64 -10.39
N GLY A 64 8.26 15.80 -11.10
CA GLY A 64 7.05 15.07 -10.80
C GLY A 64 7.27 13.57 -11.02
N TYR A 65 6.52 12.75 -10.30
CA TYR A 65 6.59 11.31 -10.43
C TYR A 65 5.24 10.68 -10.11
N THR A 66 5.03 9.47 -10.63
CA THR A 66 3.85 8.67 -10.33
C THR A 66 4.23 7.57 -9.34
N THR A 67 3.41 7.37 -8.31
CA THR A 67 3.59 6.28 -7.35
C THR A 67 2.29 5.49 -7.22
N THR A 68 2.39 4.17 -7.15
CA THR A 68 1.26 3.28 -6.94
C THR A 68 1.45 2.53 -5.63
N ARG A 69 0.42 2.49 -4.79
CA ARG A 69 0.40 1.75 -3.53
C ARG A 69 -0.79 0.79 -3.51
N GLN A 70 -0.57 -0.40 -2.97
CA GLN A 70 -1.63 -1.36 -2.72
C GLN A 70 -2.31 -1.04 -1.39
N MET A 71 -3.63 -1.09 -1.35
CA MET A 71 -4.46 -0.79 -0.20
C MET A 71 -5.42 -1.95 0.05
N ILE A 72 -5.42 -2.49 1.27
CA ILE A 72 -6.36 -3.52 1.69
C ILE A 72 -7.61 -2.82 2.20
N VAL A 73 -8.77 -3.19 1.66
CA VAL A 73 -10.07 -2.61 2.02
C VAL A 73 -10.85 -3.60 2.88
N PHE A 74 -11.34 -3.11 4.01
CA PHE A 74 -12.22 -3.83 4.92
C PHE A 74 -13.51 -3.05 5.18
N ASN A 75 -14.57 -3.75 5.59
CA ASN A 75 -15.81 -3.14 6.08
C ASN A 75 -16.28 -3.71 7.42
N LYS A 76 -17.15 -2.96 8.10
CA LYS A 76 -17.86 -3.35 9.33
C LYS A 76 -19.27 -2.76 9.38
#